data_AF-A0A6A4NTA8-F1
#
_entry.id   AF-A0A6A4NTA8-F1
#
_cell.length_a   1.000
_cell.length_b   1.000
_cell.length_c   1.000
_cell.angle_alpha   90.00
_cell.angle_beta   90.00
_cell.angle_gamma   90.00
#
_symmetry.space_group_name_H-M   'P 1'
#
loop_
_entity.id
_entity.type
_entity.pdbx_description
1 polymer ?
#
loop_
_entity_poly.entity_id
_entity_poly.type
_entity_poly.pdbx_seq_one_letter_code
_entity_poly.pdbx_strand_id
1 'polypeptide(L)'
;MMNTSLSLVELFFLLLLSPIMFNSITCTMNVQCNEKDKNTLLNFKQKLIDPSDMLSSWFTKHYECCEWFGVHCDNITGRVIELNLPCHTIPSTYTERDDKSNCLTGP
;
A
#
# COMPACT_ATOMS: atom_id res chain seq x y z
N MET A 1 49.87 8.09 36.92
CA MET A 1 48.87 9.17 36.84
C MET A 1 48.09 8.99 35.55
N MET A 2 46.96 8.27 35.59
CA MET A 2 45.97 8.31 34.50
C MET A 2 44.94 9.37 34.88
N ASN A 3 44.94 10.41 34.06
CA ASN A 3 43.96 11.47 33.86
C ASN A 3 42.49 11.04 34.07
N THR A 4 42.05 11.10 35.32
CA THR A 4 40.65 10.91 35.75
C THR A 4 39.69 11.95 35.15
N SER A 5 40.19 13.12 34.76
CA SER A 5 39.42 14.15 34.04
C SER A 5 39.04 13.73 32.62
N LEU A 6 39.88 12.95 31.93
CA LEU A 6 39.59 12.49 30.56
C LEU A 6 38.46 11.44 30.57
N SER A 7 38.46 10.56 31.59
CA SER A 7 37.43 9.53 31.78
C SER A 7 36.04 10.11 32.10
N LEU A 8 35.96 11.19 32.89
CA LEU A 8 34.68 11.85 33.21
C LEU A 8 34.10 12.59 31.99
N VAL A 9 34.96 13.18 31.15
CA VAL A 9 34.54 13.85 29.91
C VAL A 9 33.96 12.84 28.93
N GLU A 10 34.63 11.69 28.75
CA GLU A 10 34.13 10.60 27.91
C GLU A 10 32.77 10.06 28.39
N LEU A 11 32.61 9.87 29.70
CA LEU A 11 31.34 9.41 30.28
C LEU A 11 30.21 10.41 30.08
N PHE A 12 30.51 11.71 30.20
CA PHE A 12 29.55 12.78 29.96
C PHE A 12 29.11 12.85 28.49
N PHE A 13 30.04 12.68 27.54
CA PHE A 13 29.73 12.61 26.12
C PHE A 13 28.82 11.40 25.78
N LEU A 14 29.04 10.24 26.41
CA LEU A 14 28.21 9.05 26.19
C LEU A 14 26.77 9.23 26.72
N LEU A 15 26.61 9.90 27.86
CA LEU A 15 25.28 10.18 28.44
C LEU A 15 24.46 11.17 27.58
N LEU A 16 25.12 12.16 26.97
CA LEU A 16 24.51 13.15 26.08
C LEU A 16 24.07 12.57 24.72
N LEU A 17 24.71 11.50 24.24
CA LEU A 17 24.36 10.84 22.97
C LEU A 17 23.23 9.81 23.12
N SER A 18 22.99 9.29 24.33
CA SER A 18 21.98 8.25 24.56
C SER A 18 20.51 8.66 24.29
N PRO A 19 20.03 9.89 24.59
CA PRO A 19 18.64 10.25 24.34
C PRO A 19 18.33 10.57 22.86
N ILE A 20 19.36 10.80 22.04
CA ILE A 20 19.21 11.09 20.60
C ILE A 20 18.87 9.81 19.83
N MET A 21 19.40 8.66 20.26
CA MET A 21 19.23 7.37 19.59
C MET A 21 17.90 6.69 19.90
N PHE A 22 17.20 7.09 20.97
CA PHE A 22 15.98 6.40 21.43
C PHE A 22 14.69 6.86 20.73
N ASN A 23 14.69 7.99 20.03
CA ASN A 23 13.48 8.58 19.43
C ASN A 23 13.25 8.21 17.94
N SER A 24 14.05 7.32 17.35
CA SER A 24 14.00 7.07 15.89
C SER A 24 13.52 5.67 15.47
N ILE A 25 12.89 4.88 16.36
CA ILE A 25 12.67 3.44 16.09
C ILE A 25 11.35 3.13 15.35
N THR A 26 10.45 4.09 15.12
CA THR A 26 9.27 3.83 14.28
C THR A 26 9.51 4.25 12.84
N CYS A 27 10.16 3.37 12.07
CA CYS A 27 10.22 3.50 10.61
C CYS A 27 8.92 2.91 10.03
N THR A 28 7.86 3.71 9.93
CA THR A 28 6.65 3.31 9.19
C THR A 28 6.99 3.41 7.71
N MET A 29 7.45 2.30 7.12
CA MET A 29 7.64 2.23 5.68
C MET A 29 6.27 2.17 5.02
N ASN A 30 5.69 3.32 4.71
CA ASN A 30 4.56 3.37 3.79
C ASN A 30 5.09 2.87 2.44
N VAL A 31 4.60 1.70 2.01
CA VAL A 31 5.03 1.09 0.76
C VAL A 31 4.52 1.97 -0.37
N GLN A 32 5.44 2.71 -1.00
CA GLN A 32 5.05 3.59 -2.08
C GLN A 32 4.72 2.78 -3.33
N CYS A 33 3.53 2.98 -3.90
CA CYS A 33 3.18 2.32 -5.16
C CYS A 33 4.11 2.74 -6.30
N ASN A 34 4.53 1.77 -7.10
CA ASN A 34 5.26 2.05 -8.32
C ASN A 34 4.43 2.88 -9.31
N GLU A 35 4.98 4.00 -9.75
CA GLU A 35 4.27 4.96 -10.61
C GLU A 35 3.79 4.35 -11.94
N LYS A 36 4.56 3.44 -12.54
CA LYS A 36 4.16 2.77 -13.78
C LYS A 36 2.97 1.85 -13.55
N ASP A 37 2.97 1.10 -12.44
CA ASP A 37 1.86 0.23 -12.09
C ASP A 37 0.61 1.08 -11.77
N LYS A 38 0.73 2.17 -11.01
CA LYS A 38 -0.35 3.14 -10.76
C LYS A 38 -1.00 3.63 -12.06
N ASN A 39 -0.19 4.10 -13.01
CA ASN A 39 -0.69 4.60 -14.29
C ASN A 39 -1.35 3.48 -15.12
N THR A 40 -0.80 2.26 -15.06
CA THR A 40 -1.38 1.09 -15.72
C THR A 40 -2.76 0.75 -15.14
N LEU A 41 -2.91 0.78 -13.82
CA LEU A 41 -4.18 0.54 -13.14
C LEU A 41 -5.23 1.61 -13.44
N LEU A 42 -4.84 2.89 -13.52
CA LEU A 42 -5.76 3.96 -13.93
C LEU A 42 -6.24 3.80 -15.37
N ASN A 43 -5.34 3.41 -16.29
CA ASN A 43 -5.69 3.09 -17.67
C ASN A 43 -6.57 1.85 -17.77
N PHE A 44 -6.34 0.84 -16.92
CA PHE A 44 -7.18 -0.34 -16.80
C PHE A 44 -8.61 0.06 -16.38
N LYS A 45 -8.75 0.84 -15.31
CA LYS A 45 -10.05 1.37 -14.86
C LYS A 45 -10.82 2.10 -15.96
N GLN A 46 -10.16 2.96 -16.75
CA GLN A 46 -10.81 3.72 -17.82
C GLN A 46 -11.41 2.85 -18.94
N LYS A 47 -10.93 1.62 -19.08
CA LYS A 47 -11.39 0.68 -20.12
C LYS A 47 -12.51 -0.23 -19.64
N LEU A 48 -12.83 -0.22 -18.35
CA LEU A 48 -13.85 -1.08 -17.77
C LEU A 48 -15.16 -0.33 -17.55
N ILE A 49 -16.25 -1.05 -17.70
CA ILE A 49 -17.56 -0.72 -17.13
C ILE A 49 -17.59 -1.34 -15.74
N ASP A 50 -17.90 -0.51 -14.73
CA ASP A 50 -17.93 -0.89 -13.32
C ASP A 50 -19.30 -0.58 -12.72
N PRO A 51 -20.30 -1.47 -12.89
CA PRO A 51 -21.66 -1.25 -12.42
C PRO A 51 -21.77 -1.18 -10.88
N SER A 52 -20.78 -1.76 -10.19
CA SER A 52 -20.74 -1.90 -8.72
C SER A 52 -19.87 -0.86 -8.02
N ASP A 53 -19.26 0.07 -8.76
CA ASP A 53 -18.27 1.04 -8.24
C ASP A 53 -17.12 0.38 -7.47
N MET A 54 -16.73 -0.84 -7.86
CA MET A 54 -15.67 -1.63 -7.25
C MET A 54 -14.31 -0.93 -7.30
N LEU A 55 -14.06 -0.18 -8.37
CA LEU A 55 -12.82 0.56 -8.61
C LEU A 55 -12.91 2.00 -8.10
N SER A 56 -13.91 2.34 -7.27
CA SER A 56 -14.10 3.70 -6.74
C SER A 56 -12.88 4.24 -5.99
N SER A 57 -12.15 3.38 -5.26
CA SER A 57 -10.93 3.79 -4.53
C SER A 57 -9.75 4.11 -5.46
N TRP A 58 -9.80 3.70 -6.74
CA TRP A 58 -8.71 3.88 -7.69
C TRP A 58 -8.74 5.28 -8.28
N PHE A 59 -8.15 6.26 -7.59
CA PHE A 59 -8.12 7.64 -8.09
C PHE A 59 -6.79 8.35 -7.88
N THR A 60 -6.52 9.32 -8.77
CA THR A 60 -5.21 9.95 -8.98
C THR A 60 -4.61 10.60 -7.74
N LYS A 61 -5.46 11.13 -6.85
CA LYS A 61 -5.02 11.86 -5.63
C LYS A 61 -4.47 10.94 -4.53
N HIS A 62 -4.76 9.64 -4.56
CA HIS A 62 -4.05 8.69 -3.70
C HIS A 62 -2.70 8.37 -4.33
N TYR A 63 -1.63 8.68 -3.60
CA TYR A 63 -0.28 8.34 -4.01
C TYR A 63 -0.04 6.83 -3.97
N GLU A 64 -0.76 6.14 -3.07
CA GLU A 64 -0.58 4.72 -2.81
C GLU A 64 -1.64 3.85 -3.49
N CYS A 65 -1.35 3.40 -4.72
CA CYS A 65 -2.21 2.41 -5.38
C CYS A 65 -2.29 1.08 -4.61
N CYS A 66 -1.31 0.78 -3.75
CA CYS A 66 -1.29 -0.40 -2.89
C CYS A 66 -2.36 -0.35 -1.79
N GLU A 67 -2.97 0.82 -1.54
CA GLU A 67 -4.11 0.98 -0.64
C GLU A 67 -5.45 0.87 -1.38
N TRP A 68 -5.44 0.75 -2.72
CA TRP A 68 -6.67 0.62 -3.48
C TRP A 68 -7.30 -0.75 -3.27
N PHE A 69 -8.63 -0.77 -3.26
CA PHE A 69 -9.40 -1.99 -3.12
C PHE A 69 -8.99 -3.03 -4.18
N GLY A 70 -8.69 -4.23 -3.70
CA GLY A 70 -8.28 -5.36 -4.54
C GLY A 70 -6.85 -5.28 -5.08
N VAL A 71 -6.06 -4.25 -4.75
CA VAL A 71 -4.66 -4.16 -5.22
C VAL A 71 -3.72 -4.72 -4.15
N HIS A 72 -2.88 -5.67 -4.53
CA HIS A 72 -1.83 -6.19 -3.66
C HIS A 72 -0.45 -5.90 -4.24
N CYS A 73 0.43 -5.37 -3.40
CA CYS A 73 1.78 -4.99 -3.76
C CYS A 73 2.82 -5.84 -3.06
N ASP A 74 3.97 -6.01 -3.70
CA ASP A 74 5.19 -6.44 -3.04
C ASP A 74 5.67 -5.35 -2.06
N ASN A 75 5.84 -5.71 -0.80
CA ASN A 75 6.12 -4.77 0.29
C ASN A 75 7.54 -4.17 0.25
N ILE A 76 8.42 -4.67 -0.64
CA ILE A 76 9.80 -4.18 -0.77
C ILE A 76 9.90 -3.23 -1.97
N THR A 77 9.31 -3.60 -3.10
CA THR A 77 9.45 -2.92 -4.38
C THR A 77 8.29 -1.99 -4.70
N GLY A 78 7.17 -2.10 -3.99
CA GLY A 78 5.94 -1.34 -4.26
C GLY A 78 5.28 -1.71 -5.58
N ARG A 79 5.65 -2.84 -6.18
CA ARG A 79 5.10 -3.35 -7.44
C ARG A 79 3.79 -4.07 -7.19
N VAL A 80 2.80 -3.85 -8.05
CA VAL A 80 1.54 -4.60 -7.99
C VAL A 80 1.81 -6.03 -8.45
N ILE A 81 1.50 -6.99 -7.58
CA ILE A 81 1.71 -8.42 -7.84
C ILE A 81 0.40 -9.19 -8.01
N GLU A 82 -0.72 -8.65 -7.54
CA GLU A 82 -2.03 -9.26 -7.68
C GLU A 82 -3.16 -8.23 -7.71
N LEU A 83 -4.20 -8.54 -8.50
CA LEU A 83 -5.49 -7.86 -8.47
C LEU A 83 -6.58 -8.85 -8.08
N ASN A 84 -7.21 -8.62 -6.93
CA ASN A 84 -8.35 -9.40 -6.46
C ASN A 84 -9.64 -8.61 -6.68
N LEU A 85 -10.30 -8.87 -7.81
CA LEU A 85 -11.53 -8.20 -8.23
C LEU A 85 -12.68 -9.22 -8.44
N PRO A 86 -13.25 -9.79 -7.36
CA PRO A 86 -14.33 -10.78 -7.48
C PRO A 86 -15.62 -10.17 -8.03
N CYS A 87 -16.30 -10.92 -8.90
CA CYS A 87 -17.71 -10.63 -9.20
C CYS A 87 -18.63 -11.39 -8.25
N HIS A 88 -19.48 -10.66 -7.53
CA HIS A 88 -20.56 -11.25 -6.75
C HIS A 88 -21.78 -11.47 -7.66
N THR A 89 -21.98 -12.72 -8.09
CA THR A 89 -23.24 -13.13 -8.72
C THR A 89 -24.24 -13.49 -7.64
N ILE A 90 -25.47 -12.98 -7.76
CA ILE A 90 -26.57 -13.47 -6.92
C ILE A 90 -26.97 -14.83 -7.51
N PRO A 91 -26.96 -15.93 -6.72
CA PRO A 91 -27.51 -17.19 -7.19
C PRO A 91 -28.99 -16.96 -7.47
N SER A 92 -29.39 -16.94 -8.74
CA SER A 92 -30.78 -16.76 -9.10
C SER A 92 -31.54 -18.02 -8.69
N THR A 93 -32.56 -17.86 -7.84
CA THR A 93 -33.26 -18.99 -7.22
C THR A 93 -34.03 -19.87 -8.22
N TYR A 94 -34.12 -19.52 -9.50
CA TYR A 94 -34.91 -20.27 -10.50
C TYR A 94 -34.40 -20.24 -11.95
N THR A 95 -33.16 -19.82 -12.22
CA THR A 95 -32.61 -19.83 -13.59
C THR A 95 -31.16 -20.32 -13.62
N GLU A 96 -30.79 -21.20 -14.55
CA GLU A 96 -29.40 -21.64 -14.81
C GLU A 96 -28.48 -20.52 -15.35
N ARG A 97 -28.84 -19.25 -15.17
CA ARG A 97 -28.08 -18.11 -15.68
C ARG A 97 -27.61 -17.26 -14.51
N ASP A 98 -26.31 -17.32 -14.26
CA ASP A 98 -25.64 -16.39 -13.35
C ASP A 98 -25.95 -14.95 -13.79
N ASP A 99 -26.57 -14.18 -12.91
CA ASP A 99 -26.72 -12.74 -13.11
C ASP A 99 -25.37 -12.06 -12.88
N LYS A 100 -24.74 -11.65 -13.99
CA LYS A 100 -23.44 -10.99 -14.04
C LYS A 100 -23.55 -9.48 -14.28
N SER A 101 -24.76 -8.92 -14.14
CA SER A 101 -25.02 -7.50 -14.38
C SER A 101 -24.16 -6.55 -13.51
N ASN A 102 -23.71 -7.02 -12.34
CA ASN A 102 -22.87 -6.25 -11.42
C ASN A 102 -21.36 -6.51 -11.61
N CYS A 103 -20.95 -7.37 -12.54
CA CYS A 103 -19.53 -7.64 -12.77
C CYS A 103 -18.85 -6.52 -13.55
N LEU A 104 -17.55 -6.34 -13.29
CA LEU A 104 -16.67 -5.60 -14.18
C LEU A 104 -16.72 -6.21 -15.59
N THR A 105 -16.89 -5.36 -16.61
CA THR A 105 -16.85 -5.77 -18.01
C THR A 105 -15.94 -4.85 -18.80
N GLY A 106 -15.30 -5.35 -19.85
CA GLY A 106 -14.31 -4.59 -20.60
C GLY A 106 -13.82 -5.33 -21.85
N PRO A 107 -12.97 -4.67 -22.66
CA PRO A 107 -12.38 -5.25 -23.87
C PRO A 107 -11.42 -6.40 -23.59
#